data_AF-A0A9D2T331-F1
#
_entry.id   AF-A0A9D2T331-F1
#
_cell.length_a   1.000
_cell.length_b   1.000
_cell.length_c   1.000
_cell.angle_alpha   90.00
_cell.angle_beta   90.00
_cell.angle_gamma   90.00
#
_symmetry.space_group_name_H-M   'P 1'
#
loop_
_entity.id
_entity.type
_entity.pdbx_description
1 polymer ?
#
loop_
_entity_poly.entity_id
_entity_poly.type
_entity_poly.pdbx_seq_one_letter_code
_entity_poly.pdbx_strand_id
1 'polypeptide(L)' 'RKTARRKLLHWLLISVCVVIVAIFAVLGIINSPYLGWNYSDPETAVLGVGFHAFEWLFVRLAPIVFIGAVVGVFLTRKKV' A
#
# COMPACT_ATOMS: atom_id res chain seq x y z
N ARG A 1 -27.81 -10.59 7.92
CA ARG A 1 -26.39 -10.83 8.31
C ARG A 1 -25.44 -10.96 7.11
N LYS A 2 -25.65 -11.87 6.15
CA LYS A 2 -24.74 -12.05 4.98
C LYS A 2 -24.58 -10.79 4.09
N THR A 3 -25.64 -9.99 3.92
CA THR A 3 -25.61 -8.71 3.18
C THR A 3 -24.76 -7.63 3.86
N ALA A 4 -24.86 -7.50 5.19
CA ALA A 4 -24.05 -6.56 5.97
C ALA A 4 -22.55 -6.91 5.89
N ARG A 5 -22.20 -8.20 6.00
CA ARG A 5 -20.82 -8.68 5.87
C ARG A 5 -20.26 -8.42 4.46
N ARG A 6 -21.04 -8.64 3.40
CA ARG A 6 -20.62 -8.34 2.02
C ARG A 6 -20.41 -6.83 1.80
N LYS A 7 -21.28 -6.00 2.37
CA LYS A 7 -21.13 -4.53 2.32
C LYS A 7 -19.85 -4.08 3.05
N LEU A 8 -19.59 -4.63 4.24
CA LEU A 8 -18.35 -4.33 4.98
C LEU A 8 -17.11 -4.75 4.19
N LEU A 9 -17.08 -5.97 3.65
CA LEU A 9 -15.95 -6.45 2.83
C LEU A 9 -15.73 -5.58 1.59
N HIS A 10 -16.79 -5.19 0.90
CA HIS A 10 -16.68 -4.30 -0.27
C HIS A 10 -16.04 -2.96 0.09
N TRP A 11 -16.49 -2.33 1.17
CA TRP A 11 -15.91 -1.07 1.65
C TRP A 11 -14.47 -1.22 2.15
N LEU A 12 -14.14 -2.34 2.80
CA LEU A 12 -12.77 -2.65 3.18
C LEU A 12 -11.86 -2.78 1.97
N LEU A 13 -12.29 -3.47 0.91
CA LEU A 13 -11.50 -3.62 -0.31
C LEU A 13 -11.30 -2.27 -1.03
N ILE A 14 -12.33 -1.43 -1.09
CA ILE A 14 -12.20 -0.06 -1.63
C ILE A 14 -11.21 0.75 -0.79
N SER A 15 -11.31 0.68 0.54
CA SER A 15 -10.39 1.36 1.46
C SER A 15 -8.94 0.94 1.22
N VAL A 16 -8.68 -0.36 1.06
CA VAL A 16 -7.35 -0.90 0.72
C VAL A 16 -6.83 -0.30 -0.59
N CYS A 17 -7.66 -0.25 -1.65
CA CYS A 17 -7.27 0.38 -2.91
C CYS A 17 -6.89 1.86 -2.74
N VAL A 18 -7.69 2.62 -1.98
CA VAL A 18 -7.44 4.05 -1.72
C VAL A 18 -6.13 4.24 -0.95
N VAL A 19 -5.89 3.44 0.09
CA VAL A 19 -4.66 3.50 0.89
C VAL A 19 -3.43 3.18 0.04
N ILE A 20 -3.49 2.16 -0.82
CA ILE A 20 -2.37 1.81 -1.72
C ILE A 20 -2.03 3.00 -2.63
N VAL A 21 -3.02 3.61 -3.27
CA VAL A 21 -2.82 4.76 -4.17
C VAL A 21 -2.26 5.96 -3.40
N ALA A 22 -2.76 6.23 -2.20
CA ALA A 22 -2.27 7.32 -1.36
C ALA A 22 -0.81 7.13 -0.97
N ILE A 23 -0.41 5.91 -0.57
CA ILE A 23 0.99 5.61 -0.23
C ILE A 23 1.88 5.79 -1.46
N PHE A 24 1.49 5.30 -2.64
CA PHE A 24 2.26 5.55 -3.88
C PHE A 24 2.44 7.04 -4.17
N ALA A 25 1.39 7.84 -4.01
CA ALA A 25 1.47 9.29 -4.21
C ALA A 25 2.45 9.94 -3.21
N VAL A 26 2.38 9.58 -1.93
CA VAL A 26 3.30 10.10 -0.90
C VAL A 26 4.74 9.71 -1.22
N LEU A 27 5.02 8.43 -1.51
CA LEU A 27 6.36 7.95 -1.86
C LEU A 27 6.92 8.69 -3.08
N GLY A 28 6.09 8.92 -4.10
CA GLY A 28 6.50 9.67 -5.30
C GLY A 28 6.79 11.16 -5.05
N ILE A 29 6.10 11.79 -4.10
CA ILE A 29 6.34 13.20 -3.74
C ILE A 29 7.64 13.35 -2.95
N ILE A 30 7.90 12.45 -2.00
CA ILE A 30 9.08 12.57 -1.12
C ILE A 30 10.39 12.14 -1.78
N ASN A 31 10.33 11.46 -2.94
CA ASN A 31 11.49 11.10 -3.77
C ASN A 31 12.60 10.35 -2.99
N SER A 32 12.22 9.36 -2.17
CA SER A 32 13.15 8.51 -1.41
C SER A 32 14.19 9.31 -0.61
N PRO A 33 13.77 10.08 0.42
CA PRO A 33 14.62 11.06 1.11
C PRO A 33 15.82 10.45 1.83
N TYR A 34 15.76 9.15 2.16
CA TYR A 34 16.84 8.43 2.83
C TYR A 34 18.11 8.28 1.99
N LEU A 35 18.04 8.48 0.66
CA LEU A 35 19.22 8.45 -0.21
C LEU A 35 20.25 9.54 0.13
N GLY A 36 19.80 10.64 0.74
CA GLY A 36 20.67 11.75 1.16
C GLY A 36 21.11 11.69 2.63
N TRP A 37 20.81 10.61 3.35
CA TRP A 37 21.12 10.51 4.78
C TRP A 37 22.61 10.23 5.04
N ASN A 38 23.06 10.53 6.26
CA ASN A 38 24.43 10.25 6.67
C ASN A 38 24.64 8.75 6.97
N TYR A 39 25.13 8.00 5.99
CA TYR A 39 25.43 6.57 6.15
C TYR A 39 26.71 6.27 6.94
N SER A 40 27.49 7.29 7.34
CA SER A 40 28.60 7.12 8.27
C SER A 40 28.14 6.96 9.71
N ASP A 41 26.94 7.44 10.03
CA ASP A 41 26.29 7.19 11.31
C ASP A 41 25.52 5.85 11.25
N PRO A 42 25.87 4.86 12.08
CA PRO A 42 25.27 3.53 12.00
C PRO A 42 23.76 3.53 12.30
N GLU A 43 23.27 4.41 13.19
CA GLU A 43 21.85 4.49 13.52
C GLU A 43 21.03 4.94 12.31
N THR A 44 21.48 6.02 11.66
CA THR A 44 20.91 6.56 10.43
C THR A 44 20.98 5.55 9.28
N ALA A 45 22.12 4.85 9.12
CA ALA A 45 22.30 3.84 8.08
C ALA A 45 21.28 2.69 8.20
N VAL A 46 21.05 2.19 9.42
CA VAL A 46 20.07 1.12 9.69
C VAL A 46 18.66 1.57 9.33
N LEU A 47 18.27 2.79 9.71
CA LEU A 47 16.96 3.34 9.37
C LEU A 47 16.80 3.50 7.85
N GLY A 48 17.83 3.99 7.15
CA GLY A 48 17.80 4.15 5.70
C GLY A 48 17.61 2.82 4.96
N VAL A 49 18.29 1.76 5.39
CA VAL A 49 18.10 0.41 4.84
C VAL A 49 16.69 -0.11 5.13
N GLY A 50 16.16 0.13 6.34
CA GLY A 50 14.80 -0.24 6.69
C GLY A 50 13.75 0.43 5.80
N PHE A 51 13.88 1.73 5.56
CA PHE A 51 13.02 2.47 4.63
C PHE A 51 13.14 1.95 3.20
N HIS A 52 14.36 1.70 2.72
CA HIS A 52 14.57 1.15 1.39
C HIS A 52 13.93 -0.24 1.22
N ALA A 53 14.08 -1.11 2.21
CA ALA A 53 13.48 -2.44 2.20
C ALA A 53 11.94 -2.37 2.20
N PHE A 54 11.36 -1.44 2.97
CA PHE A 54 9.93 -1.18 2.96
C PHE A 54 9.44 -0.72 1.58
N GLU A 55 10.07 0.29 0.98
CA GLU A 55 9.72 0.76 -0.36
C GLU A 55 9.82 -0.38 -1.38
N TRP A 56 10.95 -1.12 -1.38
CA TRP A 56 11.20 -2.25 -2.28
C TRP A 56 10.13 -3.34 -2.19
N LEU A 57 9.68 -3.65 -0.96
CA LEU A 57 8.65 -4.65 -0.72
C LEU A 57 7.27 -4.12 -1.13
N PHE A 58 6.95 -2.88 -0.74
CA PHE A 58 5.69 -2.24 -1.03
C PHE A 58 5.46 -2.13 -2.54
N VAL A 59 6.43 -1.64 -3.31
CA VAL A 59 6.28 -1.48 -4.77
C VAL A 59 6.05 -2.81 -5.51
N ARG A 60 6.49 -3.95 -4.95
CA ARG A 60 6.24 -5.28 -5.54
C ARG A 60 4.94 -5.92 -5.07
N LEU A 61 4.58 -5.78 -3.79
CA LEU A 61 3.39 -6.39 -3.24
C LEU A 61 2.13 -5.59 -3.58
N ALA A 62 2.21 -4.26 -3.55
CA ALA A 62 1.07 -3.38 -3.74
C ALA A 62 0.33 -3.62 -5.08
N PRO A 63 0.98 -3.83 -6.23
CA PRO A 63 0.28 -4.17 -7.48
C PRO A 63 -0.53 -5.47 -7.38
N ILE A 64 0.03 -6.51 -6.75
CA ILE A 64 -0.64 -7.81 -6.59
C ILE A 64 -1.87 -7.67 -5.68
N VAL A 65 -1.69 -6.99 -4.54
CA VAL A 65 -2.77 -6.72 -3.58
C VAL A 65 -3.85 -5.85 -4.22
N PHE A 66 -3.46 -4.84 -4.99
CA PHE A 66 -4.38 -3.94 -5.68
C PHE A 66 -5.23 -4.68 -6.71
N ILE A 67 -4.63 -5.52 -7.55
CA ILE A 67 -5.38 -6.35 -8.52
C ILE A 67 -6.37 -7.26 -7.79
N GLY A 68 -5.92 -7.95 -6.74
CA GLY A 68 -6.80 -8.80 -5.93
C GLY A 68 -7.95 -8.03 -5.28
N ALA A 69 -7.67 -6.82 -4.78
CA ALA A 69 -8.67 -5.95 -4.18
C ALA A 69 -9.69 -5.48 -5.23
N VAL A 70 -9.25 -5.04 -6.41
CA VAL A 70 -10.11 -4.64 -7.53
C VAL A 70 -11.02 -5.78 -7.97
N VAL A 71 -10.47 -6.99 -8.17
CA VAL A 71 -11.26 -8.19 -8.48
C VAL A 71 -12.28 -8.47 -7.38
N GLY A 72 -11.87 -8.39 -6.12
CA GLY A 72 -12.74 -8.56 -4.95
C GLY A 72 -13.88 -7.53 -4.92
N VAL A 73 -13.61 -6.26 -5.26
CA VAL A 73 -14.61 -5.20 -5.37
C VAL A 73 -15.66 -5.56 -6.41
N PHE A 74 -15.24 -6.01 -7.60
CA PHE A 74 -16.16 -6.45 -8.66
C PHE A 74 -17.04 -7.63 -8.21
N LEU A 75 -16.47 -8.63 -7.55
CA LEU A 75 -17.21 -9.81 -7.07
C LEU A 75 -18.15 -9.48 -5.89
N THR A 76 -17.81 -8.49 -5.07
CA THR A 76 -18.63 -8.03 -3.94
C THR A 76 -19.63 -6.95 -4.32
N ARG A 77 -19.57 -6.42 -5.55
CA ARG A 77 -20.58 -5.51 -6.10
C ARG A 77 -21.91 -6.25 -6.28
N LYS A 78 -23.02 -5.72 -5.76
CA LYS A 78 -24.35 -6.26 -6.13
C LYS A 78 -24.56 -5.97 -7.62
N LYS A 79 -24.95 -6.97 -8.40
CA LYS A 79 -25.65 -6.71 -9.67
C LYS A 79 -26.95 -6.00 -9.30
N VAL A 80 -27.18 -4.84 -9.90
CA VAL A 80 -28.48 -4.17 -9.90
C VAL A 80 -29.49 -5.04 -10.63
#